data_AF-A0A927PMJ4-F1
#
_entry.id   AF-A0A927PMJ4-F1
#
_cell.length_a   1.000
_cell.length_b   1.000
_cell.length_c   1.000
_cell.angle_alpha   90.00
_cell.angle_beta   90.00
_cell.angle_gamma   90.00
#
_symmetry.space_group_name_H-M   'P 1'
#
loop_
_entity.id
_entity.type
_entity.pdbx_description
1 polymer ?
#
loop_
_entity_poly.entity_id
_entity_poly.type
_entity_poly.pdbx_seq_one_letter_code
_entity_poly.pdbx_strand_id
1 'polypeptide(L)'
;MSSHDHTGSGLDPHDDGHDHEHGLDCSAVMADVYLLLDNECADGVRERLQAHLDNCGPCLEHYGIEEKIKRMLSRKCAGERAPESLRERLTLEIRRQVIYGEITRVRYED
;
A
#
# COMPACT_ATOMS: atom_id res chain seq x y z
N MET A 1 -24.78 -23.05 -49.20
CA MET A 1 -23.53 -23.77 -49.50
C MET A 1 -22.52 -22.70 -49.94
N SER A 2 -22.14 -21.79 -49.05
CA SER A 2 -21.04 -21.89 -48.07
C SER A 2 -19.72 -22.28 -48.71
N SER A 3 -18.86 -21.26 -48.91
CA SER A 3 -17.40 -21.32 -48.74
C SER A 3 -16.85 -19.90 -48.85
N HIS A 4 -16.85 -19.17 -47.73
CA HIS A 4 -15.93 -18.05 -47.54
C HIS A 4 -14.82 -18.55 -46.62
N ASP A 5 -13.70 -18.90 -47.22
CA ASP A 5 -12.43 -19.13 -46.52
C ASP A 5 -11.54 -17.91 -46.78
N HIS A 6 -11.45 -17.04 -45.78
CA HIS A 6 -10.24 -16.24 -45.53
C HIS A 6 -10.00 -16.30 -44.03
N THR A 7 -9.23 -17.33 -43.69
CA THR A 7 -8.28 -17.42 -42.59
C THR A 7 -8.21 -16.19 -41.69
N GLY A 8 -8.66 -16.36 -40.45
CA GLY A 8 -8.23 -15.50 -39.36
C GLY A 8 -6.72 -15.52 -39.23
N SER A 9 -6.12 -14.35 -39.18
CA SER A 9 -4.81 -14.13 -38.59
C SER A 9 -4.87 -12.77 -37.91
N GLY A 10 -5.69 -12.72 -36.86
CA GLY A 10 -5.56 -11.73 -35.81
C GLY A 10 -4.29 -12.04 -35.05
N LEU A 11 -3.20 -11.43 -35.47
CA LEU A 11 -2.02 -11.22 -34.64
C LEU A 11 -1.77 -9.72 -34.72
N ASP A 12 -2.50 -8.99 -33.88
CA ASP A 12 -2.14 -7.62 -33.52
C ASP A 12 -0.71 -7.66 -32.96
N PRO A 13 0.27 -7.01 -33.59
CA PRO A 13 1.62 -6.92 -33.07
C PRO A 13 1.68 -5.72 -32.11
N HIS A 14 0.90 -5.79 -31.04
CA HIS A 14 1.08 -4.94 -29.86
C HIS A 14 1.54 -5.81 -28.70
N ASP A 15 2.61 -6.55 -28.95
CA ASP A 15 3.53 -6.96 -27.91
C ASP A 15 4.71 -5.98 -27.96
N ASP A 16 4.43 -4.74 -27.57
CA ASP A 16 5.49 -3.83 -27.11
C ASP A 16 5.97 -4.42 -25.78
N GLY A 17 6.78 -5.47 -25.91
CA GLY A 17 7.59 -6.04 -24.85
C GLY A 17 8.42 -4.91 -24.28
N HIS A 18 7.87 -4.25 -23.27
CA HIS A 18 8.53 -3.20 -22.53
C HIS A 18 9.71 -3.88 -21.84
N ASP A 19 10.90 -3.69 -22.42
CA ASP A 19 12.21 -4.09 -21.91
C ASP A 19 12.33 -3.59 -20.47
N HIS A 20 11.85 -4.41 -19.53
CA HIS A 20 11.92 -4.11 -18.12
C HIS A 20 13.21 -4.73 -17.59
N GLU A 21 14.34 -4.18 -18.02
CA GLU A 21 15.65 -4.35 -17.36
C GLU A 21 15.69 -3.66 -15.96
N HIS A 22 14.51 -3.47 -15.35
CA HIS A 22 14.27 -2.99 -13.99
C HIS A 22 13.17 -3.80 -13.26
N GLY A 23 12.74 -4.95 -13.80
CA GLY A 23 11.61 -5.72 -13.27
C GLY A 23 11.77 -6.26 -11.84
N LEU A 24 13.00 -6.31 -11.32
CA LEU A 24 13.26 -6.72 -9.93
C LEU A 24 13.07 -5.58 -8.92
N ASP A 25 13.19 -4.31 -9.32
CA ASP A 25 13.00 -3.17 -8.40
C ASP A 25 11.53 -2.73 -8.35
N CYS A 26 10.80 -2.76 -9.47
CA CYS A 26 9.40 -2.32 -9.51
C CYS A 26 8.45 -3.19 -8.69
N SER A 27 8.63 -4.52 -8.70
CA SER A 27 7.80 -5.42 -7.89
C SER A 27 8.02 -5.22 -6.39
N ALA A 28 9.27 -5.07 -5.97
CA ALA A 28 9.62 -4.77 -4.58
C ALA A 28 9.07 -3.40 -4.14
N VAL A 29 9.20 -2.39 -5.01
CA VAL A 29 8.63 -1.06 -4.82
C VAL A 29 7.12 -1.11 -4.63
N MET A 30 6.39 -1.91 -5.41
CA MET A 30 4.95 -2.05 -5.23
C MET A 30 4.57 -2.70 -3.90
N ALA A 31 5.35 -3.65 -3.39
CA ALA A 31 5.14 -4.17 -2.04
C ALA A 31 5.29 -3.06 -0.97
N ASP A 32 6.32 -2.23 -1.11
CA ASP A 32 6.54 -1.08 -0.23
C ASP A 32 5.44 -0.01 -0.36
N VAL A 33 4.86 0.18 -1.56
CA VAL A 33 3.68 1.05 -1.76
C VAL A 33 2.51 0.60 -0.90
N TYR A 34 2.19 -0.70 -0.85
CA TYR A 34 1.09 -1.18 -0.03
C TYR A 34 1.34 -0.91 1.45
N LEU A 35 2.54 -1.21 1.95
CA LEU A 35 2.95 -0.89 3.33
C LEU A 35 2.86 0.60 3.63
N LEU A 36 3.32 1.46 2.70
CA LEU A 36 3.20 2.91 2.82
C LEU A 36 1.75 3.35 2.92
N LEU A 37 0.90 2.86 2.03
CA LEU A 37 -0.51 3.21 2.01
C LEU A 37 -1.22 2.76 3.29
N ASP A 38 -0.79 1.67 3.93
CA ASP A 38 -1.30 1.17 5.23
C ASP A 38 -0.67 1.87 6.45
N ASN A 39 0.29 2.77 6.23
CA ASN A 39 1.07 3.42 7.28
C ASN A 39 1.87 2.42 8.14
N GLU A 40 2.30 1.32 7.53
CA GLU A 40 3.11 0.23 8.12
C GLU A 40 4.56 0.24 7.63
N CYS A 41 4.97 1.35 7.01
CA CYS A 41 6.27 1.47 6.37
C CYS A 41 7.33 1.95 7.36
N ALA A 42 8.52 1.35 7.31
CA ALA A 42 9.66 1.75 8.13
C ALA A 42 10.22 3.13 7.71
N ASP A 43 10.87 3.80 8.67
CA ASP A 43 11.56 5.06 8.39
C ASP A 43 12.65 4.86 7.31
N GLY A 44 12.65 5.72 6.29
CA GLY A 44 13.57 5.66 5.13
C GLY A 44 13.02 5.02 3.87
N VAL A 45 11.97 4.17 3.96
CA VAL A 45 11.36 3.57 2.75
C VAL A 45 10.66 4.63 1.89
N ARG A 46 10.12 5.68 2.51
CA ARG A 46 9.48 6.80 1.80
C ARG A 46 10.41 7.49 0.81
N GLU A 47 11.68 7.69 1.19
CA GLU A 47 12.67 8.36 0.34
C GLU A 47 13.05 7.50 -0.87
N ARG A 48 13.29 6.21 -0.63
CA ARG A 48 13.54 5.24 -1.71
C ARG A 48 12.36 5.17 -2.67
N LEU A 49 11.14 5.10 -2.13
CA LEU A 49 9.93 5.01 -2.93
C LEU A 49 9.75 6.26 -3.79
N GLN A 50 9.93 7.46 -3.21
CA GLN A 50 9.84 8.71 -3.95
C GLN A 50 10.83 8.74 -5.11
N ALA A 51 12.10 8.38 -4.86
CA ALA A 51 13.12 8.34 -5.89
C ALA A 51 12.77 7.39 -7.05
N HIS A 52 12.17 6.24 -6.76
CA HIS A 52 11.73 5.32 -7.80
C HIS A 52 10.51 5.87 -8.57
N LEU A 53 9.49 6.39 -7.87
CA LEU A 53 8.29 6.94 -8.50
C LEU A 53 8.58 8.16 -9.38
N ASP A 54 9.57 8.98 -9.01
CA ASP A 54 10.03 10.12 -9.81
C ASP A 54 10.69 9.68 -11.13
N ASN A 55 11.24 8.47 -11.17
CA ASN A 55 12.02 7.95 -12.30
C ASN A 55 11.31 6.81 -13.07
N CYS A 56 10.15 6.33 -12.59
CA CYS A 56 9.38 5.24 -13.17
C CYS A 56 7.90 5.61 -13.33
N GLY A 57 7.54 6.05 -14.54
CA GLY A 57 6.16 6.40 -14.91
C GLY A 57 5.13 5.29 -14.68
N PRO A 58 5.40 4.01 -15.06
CA PRO A 58 4.49 2.91 -14.78
C PRO A 58 4.18 2.73 -13.29
N CYS A 59 5.21 2.73 -12.43
CA CYS A 59 4.99 2.61 -10.98
C CYS A 59 4.23 3.81 -10.40
N LEU A 60 4.45 5.02 -10.92
CA LEU A 60 3.68 6.21 -10.53
C LEU A 60 2.18 6.08 -10.89
N GLU A 61 1.88 5.55 -12.07
CA GLU A 61 0.50 5.28 -12.48
C GLU A 61 -0.16 4.22 -11.60
N HIS A 62 0.52 3.09 -11.37
CA HIS A 62 0.07 2.02 -10.48
C HIS A 62 -0.17 2.53 -9.06
N TYR A 63 0.77 3.28 -8.48
CA TYR A 63 0.62 3.94 -7.18
C TYR A 63 -0.64 4.81 -7.12
N GLY A 64 -0.87 5.65 -8.15
CA GLY A 64 -2.03 6.53 -8.21
C GLY A 64 -3.37 5.78 -8.28
N ILE A 65 -3.40 4.60 -8.92
CA ILE A 65 -4.58 3.73 -8.93
C ILE A 65 -4.82 3.15 -7.53
N GLU A 66 -3.79 2.57 -6.91
CA GLU A 66 -3.90 1.96 -5.58
C GLU A 66 -4.33 2.97 -4.51
N GLU A 67 -3.76 4.17 -4.54
CA GLU A 67 -4.13 5.26 -3.62
C GLU A 67 -5.61 5.65 -3.80
N LYS A 68 -6.10 5.74 -5.04
CA LYS A 68 -7.52 6.03 -5.33
C LYS A 68 -8.44 4.92 -4.84
N ILE A 69 -8.09 3.66 -5.07
CA ILE A 69 -8.86 2.49 -4.61
C ILE A 69 -8.94 2.51 -3.09
N LYS A 70 -7.80 2.64 -2.40
CA LYS A 70 -7.76 2.68 -0.95
C LYS A 70 -8.58 3.84 -0.37
N ARG A 71 -8.48 5.03 -0.96
CA ARG A 71 -9.29 6.19 -0.56
C ARG A 71 -10.78 5.98 -0.79
N MET A 72 -11.15 5.27 -1.85
CA MET A 72 -12.54 4.89 -2.10
C MET A 72 -13.03 3.90 -1.05
N LEU A 73 -12.27 2.84 -0.77
CA LEU A 73 -12.61 1.84 0.24
C LEU A 73 -12.71 2.45 1.62
N SER A 74 -11.76 3.30 2.02
CA SER A 74 -11.83 4.04 3.29
C SER A 74 -13.13 4.83 3.41
N ARG A 75 -13.61 5.49 2.34
CA ARG A 75 -14.87 6.26 2.39
C ARG A 75 -16.12 5.39 2.38
N LYS A 76 -16.13 4.27 1.66
CA LYS A 76 -17.31 3.43 1.44
C LYS A 76 -17.44 2.28 2.44
N CYS A 77 -16.32 1.85 3.00
CA CYS A 77 -16.19 0.68 3.85
C CYS A 77 -15.57 1.01 5.23
N ALA A 78 -15.49 2.30 5.62
CA ALA A 78 -15.06 2.72 6.96
C ALA A 78 -15.92 2.14 8.11
N GLY A 79 -17.02 1.44 7.80
CA GLY A 79 -17.84 0.72 8.76
C GLY A 79 -18.58 1.63 9.73
N GLU A 80 -19.15 1.00 10.75
CA GLU A 80 -19.74 1.69 11.89
C GLU A 80 -18.64 2.14 12.85
N ARG A 81 -18.83 3.30 13.48
CA ARG A 81 -17.91 3.77 14.51
C ARG A 81 -17.81 2.70 15.60
N ALA A 82 -16.56 2.42 16.01
CA ALA A 82 -16.31 1.51 17.13
C ALA A 82 -17.18 1.89 18.34
N PRO A 83 -17.79 0.92 19.04
CA PRO A 83 -18.64 1.19 20.19
C PRO A 83 -17.93 2.04 21.25
N GLU A 84 -18.66 2.95 21.87
CA GLU A 84 -18.12 3.85 22.90
C GLU A 84 -17.48 3.12 24.06
N SER A 85 -18.09 2.02 24.51
CA SER A 85 -17.55 1.15 25.55
C SER A 85 -16.17 0.58 25.20
N LEU A 86 -15.91 0.25 23.94
CA LEU A 86 -14.60 -0.22 23.50
C LEU A 86 -13.56 0.89 23.57
N ARG A 87 -13.93 2.10 23.13
CA ARG A 87 -13.05 3.29 23.16
C ARG A 87 -12.69 3.67 24.59
N GLU A 88 -13.65 3.68 25.50
CA GLU A 88 -13.44 3.97 26.92
C GLU A 88 -12.48 2.94 27.55
N ARG A 89 -12.76 1.65 27.32
CA ARG A 89 -11.93 0.58 27.85
C ARG A 89 -10.49 0.64 27.34
N LEU A 90 -10.30 0.88 26.03
CA LEU A 90 -8.97 1.07 25.45
C LEU A 90 -8.25 2.29 26.03
N THR A 91 -8.95 3.41 26.19
CA THR A 91 -8.35 4.63 26.75
C THR A 91 -7.86 4.41 28.19
N LEU A 92 -8.66 3.74 29.02
CA LEU A 92 -8.27 3.40 30.39
C LEU A 92 -7.08 2.45 30.41
N GLU A 93 -7.11 1.41 29.58
CA GLU A 93 -6.04 0.42 29.51
C GLU A 93 -4.71 1.06 29.04
N ILE A 94 -4.74 1.88 28.00
CA ILE A 94 -3.56 2.60 27.50
C ILE A 94 -3.00 3.53 28.59
N ARG A 95 -3.83 4.34 29.24
CA ARG A 95 -3.38 5.21 30.34
C ARG A 95 -2.74 4.42 31.48
N ARG A 96 -3.33 3.29 31.83
CA ARG A 96 -2.80 2.40 32.87
C ARG A 96 -1.40 1.89 32.50
N GLN A 97 -1.22 1.41 31.27
CA GLN A 97 0.07 0.91 30.80
C GLN A 97 1.15 2.01 30.75
N VAL A 98 0.79 3.23 30.33
CA VAL A 98 1.73 4.38 30.33
C VAL A 98 2.21 4.70 31.75
N ILE A 99 1.30 4.79 32.72
CA ILE A 99 1.64 5.08 34.12
C ILE A 99 2.55 3.99 34.71
N TYR A 100 2.24 2.70 34.49
CA TYR A 100 3.08 1.62 34.98
C TYR A 100 4.44 1.56 34.29
N GLY A 101 4.51 1.88 33.00
CA GLY A 101 5.77 1.98 32.26
C GLY A 101 6.68 3.07 32.82
N GLU A 102 6.12 4.25 33.14
CA GLU A 102 6.87 5.36 33.75
C GLU A 102 7.38 5.03 35.15
N ILE A 103 6.54 4.46 36.03
CA ILE A 103 6.94 4.04 37.39
C ILE A 103 8.07 3.01 37.34
N THR A 104 7.99 2.08 36.39
CA THR A 104 9.01 1.03 36.24
C THR A 104 10.33 1.62 35.77
N ARG A 105 10.31 2.58 34.84
CA ARG A 105 11.52 3.24 34.33
C ARG A 105 12.26 4.04 35.41
N VAL A 106 11.53 4.80 36.24
CA VAL A 106 12.12 5.55 37.36
C VAL A 106 12.82 4.62 38.37
N ARG A 107 12.28 3.42 38.62
CA ARG A 107 12.87 2.47 39.59
C ARG A 107 14.20 1.83 39.15
N TYR A 108 14.56 1.90 37.88
CA TYR A 108 15.85 1.39 37.39
C TYR A 108 16.91 2.50 37.22
N GLU A 109 16.54 3.77 37.42
CA GLU A 109 17.43 4.93 37.32
C GLU A 109 17.78 5.52 38.70
N ASP A 110 17.32 4.90 39.80
CA ASP A 110 17.64 5.18 41.22
C ASP A 110 18.34 3.95 41.83
#